data_AF-A0A2V6GNJ7-F1
#
_entry.id   AF-A0A2V6GNJ7-F1
#
_cell.length_a   1.000
_cell.length_b   1.000
_cell.length_c   1.000
_cell.angle_alpha   90.00
_cell.angle_beta   90.00
_cell.angle_gamma   90.00
#
_symmetry.space_group_name_H-M   'P 1'
#
loop_
_entity.id
_entity.type
_entity.pdbx_description
1 polymer ?
#
loop_
_entity_poly.entity_id
_entity_poly.type
_entity_poly.pdbx_seq_one_letter_code
_entity_poly.pdbx_strand_id
1 'polypeptide(L)'
;RSDTVLVNGLGLTEGNGNACHFHVKHDTRISTATVPVGKPLDGIEIKLLHPDRTEATPGETGEIALRGKYIAPAFWTGSNVEQYGLDDDGWFHTGDLGRCDPDGIFEHLGRRDDQLKLRGQWISVAEIEAALMEVPGVRNAAALATERDADTKNIVAFVSWNNGELTEQEVRSALQRRLPVYSLPQRVFSLSQLPLLPNGKIDRVALSHEAERRIKDKAHSPAVPGDALSLQLVRIWENILGNNSVETTSDFFALGGDSLAAATMLAAVESFFGVNLPVSALLEAPTIEKLSELIRKGGWSEAELRLVALQLRGTKPPLYCVPGAGSEALAFRELAAHLGDNQPCFAFQPQGLDGCAPYLHSIEEMATHHIASLRRHQPHGPYYLCGSSLGGVVAFEMARRLSQDGEDVKFLGLLDTYGGEFPKVRKGLSVGQKLSYRLRFVYLQEVCFAARRRYQLRPFSGKIDLFRVEHQPSADLFEQDPFLGWNGMALGRIEVHDLPGCHGQHLREPNVKILGQEMLRCFDSDRSS
;
A
#
# COMPACT_ATOMS: atom_id res chain seq x y z
N ARG A 1 -56.17 -16.19 -2.83
CA ARG A 1 -56.50 -14.96 -2.06
C ARG A 1 -55.86 -13.81 -2.83
N SER A 2 -56.64 -13.09 -3.64
CA SER A 2 -56.19 -12.10 -4.63
C SER A 2 -56.23 -10.65 -4.14
N ASP A 3 -56.65 -10.41 -2.89
CA ASP A 3 -57.06 -9.07 -2.45
C ASP A 3 -56.08 -8.45 -1.43
N THR A 4 -54.88 -9.02 -1.30
CA THR A 4 -53.86 -8.47 -0.39
C THR A 4 -53.15 -7.31 -1.07
N VAL A 5 -53.31 -6.10 -0.52
CA VAL A 5 -52.59 -4.90 -0.92
C VAL A 5 -51.45 -4.68 0.06
N LEU A 6 -50.23 -4.53 -0.46
CA LEU A 6 -49.08 -4.09 0.33
C LEU A 6 -49.01 -2.56 0.25
N VAL A 7 -48.84 -1.90 1.39
CA VAL A 7 -48.68 -0.44 1.44
C VAL A 7 -47.27 -0.12 1.87
N ASN A 8 -46.52 0.56 1.01
CA ASN A 8 -45.27 1.21 1.38
C ASN A 8 -45.55 2.65 1.79
N GLY A 9 -44.73 3.25 2.64
CA GLY A 9 -44.95 4.62 3.08
C GLY A 9 -43.72 5.25 3.69
N LEU A 10 -43.68 6.58 3.64
CA LEU A 10 -42.71 7.38 4.39
C LEU A 10 -43.34 7.67 5.74
N GLY A 11 -42.63 7.35 6.83
CA GLY A 11 -43.13 7.62 8.17
C GLY A 11 -42.05 8.10 9.12
N LEU A 12 -42.44 9.00 10.01
CA LEU A 12 -41.59 9.65 10.99
C LEU A 12 -42.41 9.92 12.25
N THR A 13 -41.75 9.85 13.41
CA THR A 13 -42.40 10.01 14.71
C THR A 13 -42.99 11.42 14.83
N GLU A 14 -42.24 12.41 14.38
CA GLU A 14 -42.59 13.83 14.38
C GLU A 14 -43.74 14.14 13.43
N GLY A 15 -44.06 13.27 12.48
CA GLY A 15 -45.21 13.37 11.56
C GLY A 15 -46.39 12.51 11.97
N ASN A 16 -46.37 11.95 13.19
CA ASN A 16 -47.41 11.10 13.76
C ASN A 16 -47.72 9.85 12.91
N GLY A 17 -46.66 9.14 12.50
CA GLY A 17 -46.77 7.90 11.73
C GLY A 17 -46.43 8.13 10.26
N ASN A 18 -47.30 7.69 9.36
CA ASN A 18 -47.04 7.78 7.92
C ASN A 18 -47.42 9.16 7.36
N ALA A 19 -46.53 9.74 6.57
CA ALA A 19 -46.75 10.95 5.79
C ALA A 19 -47.17 10.65 4.34
N CYS A 20 -46.70 9.52 3.78
CA CYS A 20 -47.04 9.09 2.42
C CYS A 20 -47.50 7.64 2.37
N HIS A 21 -48.33 7.29 1.38
CA HIS A 21 -48.64 5.91 1.03
C HIS A 21 -48.49 5.63 -0.47
N PHE A 22 -47.91 4.48 -0.77
CA PHE A 22 -47.86 3.84 -2.08
C PHE A 22 -48.49 2.46 -2.01
N HIS A 23 -49.52 2.22 -2.83
CA HIS A 23 -50.22 0.94 -2.87
C HIS A 23 -49.56 0.03 -3.91
N VAL A 24 -48.96 -1.06 -3.43
CA VAL A 24 -48.39 -2.13 -4.25
C VAL A 24 -49.43 -3.23 -4.42
N LYS A 25 -49.91 -3.37 -5.65
CA LYS A 25 -50.82 -4.42 -6.12
C LYS A 25 -50.05 -5.41 -6.99
N HIS A 26 -50.70 -6.53 -7.33
CA HIS A 26 -50.11 -7.60 -8.14
C HIS A 26 -49.59 -7.17 -9.53
N ASP A 27 -50.14 -6.08 -10.06
CA ASP A 27 -49.90 -5.53 -11.39
C ASP A 27 -49.09 -4.21 -11.32
N THR A 28 -48.70 -3.77 -10.13
CA THR A 28 -47.87 -2.58 -9.95
C THR A 28 -46.49 -2.83 -10.55
N ARG A 29 -46.10 -2.00 -11.53
CA ARG A 29 -44.74 -1.97 -12.08
C ARG A 29 -43.95 -0.87 -11.38
N ILE A 30 -42.76 -1.21 -10.91
CA ILE A 30 -41.82 -0.28 -10.26
C ILE A 30 -40.66 -0.08 -11.21
N SER A 31 -40.48 1.15 -11.69
CA SER A 31 -39.41 1.54 -12.64
C SER A 31 -38.21 2.21 -11.97
N THR A 32 -38.24 2.31 -10.65
CA THR A 32 -37.24 2.98 -9.80
C THR A 32 -36.40 1.95 -9.05
N ALA A 33 -35.24 2.38 -8.55
CA ALA A 33 -34.32 1.49 -7.80
C ALA A 33 -34.90 1.05 -6.44
N THR A 34 -35.81 1.84 -5.86
CA THR A 34 -36.51 1.53 -4.60
C THR A 34 -38.03 1.62 -4.80
N VAL A 35 -38.79 0.92 -3.96
CA VAL A 35 -40.27 1.03 -3.96
C VAL A 35 -40.63 2.46 -3.54
N PRO A 36 -41.41 3.22 -4.33
CA PRO A 36 -41.79 4.58 -3.96
C PRO A 36 -42.55 4.61 -2.64
N VAL A 37 -42.44 5.74 -1.92
CA VAL A 37 -43.20 5.99 -0.69
C VAL A 37 -44.58 6.58 -0.99
N GLY A 38 -44.78 7.06 -2.22
CA GLY A 38 -46.10 7.35 -2.77
C GLY A 38 -46.51 8.80 -2.61
N LYS A 39 -47.80 9.03 -2.37
CA LYS A 39 -48.38 10.38 -2.31
C LYS A 39 -48.61 10.82 -0.87
N PRO A 40 -48.58 12.13 -0.57
CA PRO A 40 -48.92 12.65 0.74
C PRO A 40 -50.32 12.23 1.18
N LEU A 41 -50.48 11.95 2.47
CA LEU A 41 -51.81 11.73 3.07
C LEU A 41 -52.59 13.04 3.21
N ASP A 42 -53.91 12.92 3.32
CA ASP A 42 -54.81 14.06 3.50
C ASP A 42 -54.37 14.95 4.67
N GLY A 43 -54.14 16.23 4.40
CA GLY A 43 -53.72 17.21 5.39
C GLY A 43 -52.21 17.24 5.67
N ILE A 44 -51.41 16.57 4.83
CA ILE A 44 -49.95 16.67 4.78
C ILE A 44 -49.55 17.25 3.42
N GLU A 45 -48.79 18.33 3.47
CA GLU A 45 -48.12 18.94 2.32
C GLU A 45 -46.65 18.52 2.33
N ILE A 46 -46.10 18.25 1.15
CA ILE A 46 -44.71 17.85 0.97
C ILE A 46 -44.10 18.65 -0.17
N LYS A 47 -42.89 19.18 0.06
CA LYS A 47 -42.02 19.74 -0.98
C LYS A 47 -40.62 19.16 -0.88
N LEU A 48 -39.88 19.26 -1.98
CA LEU A 48 -38.45 18.92 -2.03
C LEU A 48 -37.64 20.21 -2.08
N LEU A 49 -36.61 20.31 -1.24
CA LEU A 49 -35.77 21.49 -1.15
C LEU A 49 -34.32 21.21 -1.53
N HIS A 50 -33.76 22.04 -2.39
CA HIS A 50 -32.32 22.10 -2.65
C HIS A 50 -31.56 22.61 -1.42
N PRO A 51 -30.23 22.44 -1.35
CA PRO A 51 -29.42 22.94 -0.23
C PRO A 51 -29.52 24.46 0.00
N ASP A 52 -29.82 25.21 -1.06
CA ASP A 52 -30.04 26.67 -1.02
C ASP A 52 -31.48 27.06 -0.62
N ARG A 53 -32.30 26.08 -0.22
CA ARG A 53 -33.71 26.21 0.17
C ARG A 53 -34.67 26.58 -0.97
N THR A 54 -34.25 26.48 -2.21
CA THR A 54 -35.16 26.56 -3.37
C THR A 54 -35.93 25.26 -3.56
N GLU A 55 -37.13 25.32 -4.12
CA GLU A 55 -37.93 24.12 -4.39
C GLU A 55 -37.38 23.34 -5.59
N ALA A 56 -37.22 22.03 -5.43
CA ALA A 56 -36.74 21.15 -6.48
C ALA A 56 -37.86 20.83 -7.50
N THR A 57 -37.50 20.77 -8.77
CA THR A 57 -38.43 20.43 -9.85
C THR A 57 -38.65 18.91 -9.96
N PRO A 58 -39.73 18.44 -10.61
CA PRO A 58 -39.97 17.00 -10.77
C PRO A 58 -38.77 16.29 -11.40
N GLY A 59 -38.32 15.22 -10.77
CA GLY A 59 -37.12 14.45 -11.16
C GLY A 59 -35.82 14.88 -10.46
N GLU A 60 -35.78 16.04 -9.80
CA GLU A 60 -34.62 16.47 -9.03
C GLU A 60 -34.63 15.89 -7.61
N THR A 61 -33.45 15.73 -7.04
CA THR A 61 -33.26 15.30 -5.65
C THR A 61 -33.29 16.51 -4.72
N GLY A 62 -34.06 16.44 -3.64
CA GLY A 62 -34.08 17.45 -2.58
C GLY A 62 -34.38 16.86 -1.21
N GLU A 63 -34.22 17.68 -0.16
CA GLU A 63 -34.68 17.36 1.19
C GLU A 63 -36.20 17.37 1.25
N ILE A 64 -36.79 16.29 1.78
CA ILE A 64 -38.22 16.18 2.01
C ILE A 64 -38.57 17.08 3.18
N ALA A 65 -39.41 18.09 2.93
CA ALA A 65 -39.95 18.95 3.95
C ALA A 65 -41.47 18.76 4.05
N LEU A 66 -41.99 18.66 5.27
CA LEU A 66 -43.39 18.35 5.55
C LEU A 66 -44.09 19.53 6.22
N ARG A 67 -45.34 19.79 5.86
CA ARG A 67 -46.18 20.73 6.58
C ARG A 67 -47.57 20.13 6.78
N GLY A 68 -48.14 20.31 7.96
CA GLY A 68 -49.48 19.81 8.23
C GLY A 68 -49.81 19.73 9.71
N LYS A 69 -51.09 19.50 10.01
CA LYS A 69 -51.63 19.44 11.37
C LYS A 69 -51.15 18.23 12.19
N TYR A 70 -50.43 17.31 11.56
CA TYR A 70 -49.94 16.06 12.17
C TYR A 70 -48.50 16.16 12.65
N ILE A 71 -47.83 17.31 12.45
CA ILE A 71 -46.50 17.54 12.99
C ILE A 71 -46.59 17.67 14.52
N ALA A 72 -45.76 16.90 15.23
CA ALA A 72 -45.71 16.88 16.67
C ALA A 72 -45.33 18.28 17.20
N PRO A 73 -46.01 18.78 18.25
CA PRO A 73 -45.77 20.13 18.73
C PRO A 73 -44.49 20.27 19.57
N ALA A 74 -43.97 19.18 20.18
CA ALA A 74 -42.78 19.23 21.02
C ALA A 74 -42.17 17.86 21.26
N PHE A 75 -40.89 17.83 21.60
CA PHE A 75 -40.24 16.70 22.23
C PHE A 75 -40.52 16.69 23.73
N TRP A 76 -40.61 15.50 24.35
CA TRP A 76 -40.92 15.37 25.78
C TRP A 76 -39.91 16.07 26.70
N THR A 77 -38.68 16.31 26.21
CA THR A 77 -37.59 17.01 26.89
C THR A 77 -37.84 18.52 27.09
N GLY A 78 -39.00 19.04 26.66
CA GLY A 78 -39.35 20.46 26.74
C GLY A 78 -38.82 21.30 25.58
N SER A 79 -38.13 20.66 24.62
CA SER A 79 -37.68 21.27 23.37
C SER A 79 -38.82 21.29 22.36
N ASN A 80 -39.17 22.46 21.83
CA ASN A 80 -40.22 22.59 20.82
C ASN A 80 -39.73 22.04 19.46
N VAL A 81 -40.54 21.22 18.77
CA VAL A 81 -40.20 20.74 17.41
C VAL A 81 -40.05 21.93 16.45
N GLU A 82 -40.82 23.00 16.69
CA GLU A 82 -40.69 24.29 16.01
C GLU A 82 -39.29 24.89 16.11
N GLN A 83 -38.54 24.59 17.17
CA GLN A 83 -37.22 25.14 17.40
C GLN A 83 -36.09 24.37 16.70
N TYR A 84 -36.30 23.11 16.31
CA TYR A 84 -35.24 22.22 15.83
C TYR A 84 -35.41 21.75 14.37
N GLY A 85 -36.62 21.82 13.81
CA GLY A 85 -36.88 21.29 12.48
C GLY A 85 -37.82 22.11 11.61
N LEU A 86 -38.54 23.11 12.15
CA LEU A 86 -39.40 23.98 11.32
C LEU A 86 -38.61 25.19 10.83
N ASP A 87 -38.79 25.55 9.55
CA ASP A 87 -38.35 26.85 9.05
C ASP A 87 -39.38 27.95 9.31
N ASP A 88 -39.00 29.19 8.97
CA ASP A 88 -39.83 30.38 9.14
C ASP A 88 -41.18 30.31 8.39
N ASP A 89 -41.28 29.43 7.37
CA ASP A 89 -42.48 29.20 6.56
C ASP A 89 -43.32 28.01 7.07
N GLY A 90 -42.94 27.42 8.20
CA GLY A 90 -43.66 26.32 8.85
C GLY A 90 -43.45 24.96 8.21
N TRP A 91 -42.33 24.74 7.51
CA TRP A 91 -41.97 23.43 6.95
C TRP A 91 -41.02 22.66 7.85
N PHE A 92 -41.42 21.45 8.25
CA PHE A 92 -40.61 20.54 9.03
C PHE A 92 -39.60 19.82 8.12
N HIS A 93 -38.33 20.14 8.30
CA HIS A 93 -37.19 19.55 7.60
C HIS A 93 -36.92 18.17 8.15
N THR A 94 -37.27 17.15 7.38
CA THR A 94 -37.17 15.76 7.85
C THR A 94 -35.71 15.32 7.96
N GLY A 95 -34.79 15.90 7.18
CA GLY A 95 -33.46 15.37 6.95
C GLY A 95 -33.43 14.14 6.04
N ASP A 96 -34.56 13.73 5.47
CA ASP A 96 -34.64 12.71 4.42
C ASP A 96 -34.49 13.34 3.05
N LEU A 97 -33.80 12.65 2.13
CA LEU A 97 -33.71 13.02 0.73
C LEU A 97 -34.72 12.22 -0.08
N GLY A 98 -35.30 12.89 -1.07
CA GLY A 98 -36.26 12.28 -1.97
C GLY A 98 -36.23 12.89 -3.35
N ARG A 99 -36.99 12.27 -4.23
CA ARG A 99 -37.32 12.76 -5.57
C ARG A 99 -38.81 12.57 -5.79
N CYS A 100 -39.42 13.46 -6.56
CA CYS A 100 -40.82 13.38 -6.92
C CYS A 100 -40.93 13.28 -8.44
N ASP A 101 -41.73 12.35 -8.94
CA ASP A 101 -42.03 12.27 -10.36
C ASP A 101 -43.10 13.30 -10.78
N PRO A 102 -43.34 13.50 -12.09
CA PRO A 102 -44.37 14.43 -12.57
C PRO A 102 -45.80 14.08 -12.11
N ASP A 103 -46.06 12.84 -11.68
CA ASP A 103 -47.36 12.37 -11.20
C ASP A 103 -47.54 12.59 -9.68
N GLY A 104 -46.54 13.17 -9.01
CA GLY A 104 -46.56 13.47 -7.58
C GLY A 104 -46.21 12.27 -6.69
N ILE A 105 -45.57 11.24 -7.23
CA ILE A 105 -45.15 10.04 -6.51
C ILE A 105 -43.73 10.28 -5.99
N PHE A 106 -43.59 10.21 -4.66
CA PHE A 106 -42.31 10.42 -4.00
C PHE A 106 -41.52 9.12 -3.86
N GLU A 107 -40.22 9.21 -4.10
CA GLU A 107 -39.19 8.23 -3.78
C GLU A 107 -38.40 8.70 -2.56
N HIS A 108 -38.14 7.79 -1.61
CA HIS A 108 -37.20 8.04 -0.50
C HIS A 108 -35.83 7.52 -0.91
N LEU A 109 -34.83 8.40 -0.83
CA LEU A 109 -33.45 8.15 -1.26
C LEU A 109 -32.48 7.97 -0.08
N GLY A 110 -33.00 7.98 1.16
CA GLY A 110 -32.23 7.88 2.39
C GLY A 110 -32.14 9.20 3.14
N ARG A 111 -31.29 9.26 4.17
CA ARG A 111 -31.06 10.47 4.95
C ARG A 111 -30.03 11.37 4.27
N ARG A 112 -30.20 12.68 4.37
CA ARG A 112 -29.17 13.67 4.06
C ARG A 112 -27.89 13.40 4.83
N ASP A 113 -28.03 13.02 6.09
CA ASP A 113 -26.89 12.75 6.98
C ASP A 113 -26.25 11.37 6.70
N ASP A 114 -26.93 10.48 5.95
CA ASP A 114 -26.38 9.19 5.50
C ASP A 114 -25.73 9.29 4.11
N GLN A 115 -25.82 10.45 3.42
CA GLN A 115 -25.07 10.65 2.18
C GLN A 115 -23.60 10.89 2.47
N LEU A 116 -22.76 10.07 1.84
CA LEU A 116 -21.33 10.17 1.99
C LEU A 116 -20.80 11.15 0.95
N LYS A 117 -20.25 12.27 1.41
CA LYS A 117 -19.43 13.14 0.55
C LYS A 117 -17.99 12.63 0.57
N LEU A 118 -17.60 11.91 -0.48
CA LEU A 118 -16.24 11.39 -0.65
C LEU A 118 -15.60 12.03 -1.86
N ARG A 119 -14.41 12.64 -1.68
CA ARG A 119 -13.61 13.20 -2.77
C ARG A 119 -14.40 14.14 -3.70
N GLY A 120 -15.31 14.94 -3.12
CA GLY A 120 -16.15 15.89 -3.84
C GLY A 120 -17.42 15.33 -4.48
N GLN A 121 -17.66 14.01 -4.39
CA GLN A 121 -18.84 13.34 -4.95
C GLN A 121 -19.82 12.92 -3.85
N TRP A 122 -21.12 13.03 -4.14
CA TRP A 122 -22.18 12.52 -3.28
C TRP A 122 -22.45 11.05 -3.61
N ILE A 123 -22.39 10.21 -2.59
CA ILE A 123 -22.56 8.76 -2.73
C ILE A 123 -23.73 8.32 -1.84
N SER A 124 -24.67 7.61 -2.47
CA SER A 124 -25.83 7.04 -1.79
C SER A 124 -25.48 5.68 -1.18
N VAL A 125 -25.55 5.57 0.15
CA VAL A 125 -25.39 4.30 0.87
C VAL A 125 -26.50 3.32 0.47
N ALA A 126 -27.72 3.81 0.26
CA ALA A 126 -28.87 2.98 -0.12
C ALA A 126 -28.68 2.32 -1.50
N GLU A 127 -28.05 3.02 -2.47
CA GLU A 127 -27.75 2.44 -3.79
C GLU A 127 -26.71 1.31 -3.68
N ILE A 128 -25.72 1.47 -2.80
CA ILE A 128 -24.70 0.44 -2.56
C ILE A 128 -25.34 -0.79 -1.92
N GLU A 129 -26.20 -0.58 -0.90
CA GLU A 129 -26.92 -1.65 -0.21
C GLU A 129 -27.88 -2.39 -1.16
N ALA A 130 -28.61 -1.67 -2.01
CA ALA A 130 -29.47 -2.26 -3.03
C ALA A 130 -28.67 -3.09 -4.05
N ALA A 131 -27.53 -2.58 -4.53
CA ALA A 131 -26.67 -3.32 -5.45
C ALA A 131 -26.08 -4.59 -4.81
N LEU A 132 -25.73 -4.54 -3.53
CA LEU A 132 -25.27 -5.70 -2.76
C LEU A 132 -26.37 -6.76 -2.59
N MET A 133 -27.62 -6.34 -2.34
CA MET A 133 -28.77 -7.23 -2.20
C MET A 133 -29.09 -8.01 -3.48
N GLU A 134 -28.63 -7.54 -4.64
CA GLU A 134 -28.79 -8.23 -5.92
C GLU A 134 -27.64 -9.20 -6.26
N VAL A 135 -26.60 -9.27 -5.41
CA VAL A 135 -25.55 -10.27 -5.55
C VAL A 135 -26.09 -11.64 -5.17
N PRO A 136 -25.96 -12.68 -6.02
CA PRO A 136 -26.48 -14.00 -5.74
C PRO A 136 -26.01 -14.54 -4.38
N GLY A 137 -26.96 -14.98 -3.55
CA GLY A 137 -26.67 -15.57 -2.25
C GLY A 137 -26.65 -14.58 -1.07
N VAL A 138 -26.66 -13.26 -1.32
CA VAL A 138 -26.74 -12.26 -0.24
C VAL A 138 -28.12 -12.28 0.41
N ARG A 139 -28.15 -12.30 1.74
CA ARG A 139 -29.34 -12.28 2.61
C ARG A 139 -29.65 -10.88 3.12
N ASN A 140 -28.64 -10.18 3.64
CA ASN A 140 -28.75 -8.79 4.06
C ASN A 140 -27.42 -8.10 3.78
N ALA A 141 -27.46 -6.81 3.47
CA ALA A 141 -26.29 -5.98 3.24
C ALA A 141 -26.40 -4.64 3.98
N ALA A 142 -25.25 -4.11 4.39
CA ALA A 142 -25.12 -2.78 4.96
C ALA A 142 -23.84 -2.11 4.44
N ALA A 143 -23.87 -0.81 4.16
CA ALA A 143 -22.68 -0.02 3.85
C ALA A 143 -22.55 1.16 4.81
N LEU A 144 -21.30 1.58 5.08
CA LEU A 144 -21.00 2.76 5.90
C LEU A 144 -19.63 3.35 5.52
N ALA A 145 -19.40 4.62 5.86
CA ALA A 145 -18.07 5.21 5.77
C ALA A 145 -17.27 4.93 7.04
N THR A 146 -16.01 4.54 6.90
CA THR A 146 -15.05 4.51 8.01
C THR A 146 -14.27 5.81 8.05
N GLU A 147 -14.10 6.37 9.25
CA GLU A 147 -13.24 7.53 9.44
C GLU A 147 -11.77 7.11 9.55
N ARG A 148 -10.96 7.67 8.64
CA ARG A 148 -9.50 7.71 8.76
C ARG A 148 -9.12 9.10 8.28
N ASP A 149 -9.11 10.08 9.18
CA ASP A 149 -8.96 11.51 8.91
C ASP A 149 -9.95 12.13 7.90
N ALA A 150 -10.07 13.47 7.91
CA ALA A 150 -11.05 14.22 7.12
C ALA A 150 -10.91 13.99 5.59
N ASP A 151 -9.72 13.59 5.13
CA ASP A 151 -9.38 13.45 3.70
C ASP A 151 -9.32 11.98 3.19
N THR A 152 -9.42 10.96 4.06
CA THR A 152 -9.35 9.53 3.64
C THR A 152 -10.51 8.65 4.09
N LYS A 153 -11.74 9.19 4.06
CA LYS A 153 -12.96 8.41 4.25
C LYS A 153 -13.08 7.30 3.19
N ASN A 154 -13.26 6.06 3.64
CA ASN A 154 -13.49 4.88 2.79
C ASN A 154 -14.89 4.32 3.05
N ILE A 155 -15.47 3.67 2.04
CA ILE A 155 -16.70 2.90 2.12
C ILE A 155 -16.36 1.44 2.47
N VAL A 156 -17.01 0.92 3.51
CA VAL A 156 -17.00 -0.51 3.82
C VAL A 156 -18.40 -1.08 3.71
N ALA A 157 -18.49 -2.35 3.32
CA ALA A 157 -19.74 -3.09 3.26
C ALA A 157 -19.69 -4.33 4.14
N PHE A 158 -20.85 -4.70 4.66
CA PHE A 158 -21.09 -5.92 5.41
C PHE A 158 -22.19 -6.72 4.71
N VAL A 159 -21.97 -8.01 4.54
CA VAL A 159 -22.94 -8.93 3.92
C VAL A 159 -23.15 -10.13 4.82
N SER A 160 -24.39 -10.62 4.83
CA SER A 160 -24.74 -11.94 5.36
C SER A 160 -25.31 -12.78 4.23
N TRP A 161 -25.14 -14.09 4.28
CA TRP A 161 -25.45 -14.98 3.16
C TRP A 161 -26.60 -15.93 3.48
N ASN A 162 -27.38 -16.30 2.47
CA ASN A 162 -28.36 -17.38 2.55
C ASN A 162 -27.70 -18.74 2.32
N ASN A 163 -26.90 -18.88 1.26
CA ASN A 163 -26.13 -20.07 0.88
C ASN A 163 -25.01 -19.66 -0.10
N GLY A 164 -23.82 -20.25 0.04
CA GLY A 164 -22.67 -19.98 -0.84
C GLY A 164 -22.10 -18.58 -0.61
N GLU A 165 -20.97 -18.52 0.08
CA GLU A 165 -20.25 -17.26 0.30
C GLU A 165 -19.36 -16.97 -0.91
N LEU A 166 -19.55 -15.79 -1.52
CA LEU A 166 -18.62 -15.30 -2.53
C LEU A 166 -17.46 -14.58 -1.86
N THR A 167 -16.30 -14.63 -2.52
CA THR A 167 -15.14 -13.85 -2.12
C THR A 167 -15.40 -12.35 -2.25
N GLU A 168 -14.67 -11.54 -1.47
CA GLU A 168 -14.71 -10.07 -1.53
C GLU A 168 -14.52 -9.53 -2.97
N GLN A 169 -13.66 -10.19 -3.76
CA GLN A 169 -13.40 -9.85 -5.16
C GLN A 169 -14.59 -10.16 -6.08
N GLU A 170 -15.26 -11.29 -5.89
CA GLU A 170 -16.43 -11.68 -6.68
C GLU A 170 -17.60 -10.74 -6.40
N VAL A 171 -17.81 -10.35 -5.14
CA VAL A 171 -18.82 -9.35 -4.76
C VAL A 171 -18.53 -8.00 -5.42
N ARG A 172 -17.28 -7.52 -5.32
CA ARG A 172 -16.89 -6.24 -5.94
C ARG A 172 -17.05 -6.25 -7.46
N SER A 173 -16.70 -7.36 -8.11
CA SER A 173 -16.88 -7.52 -9.56
C SER A 173 -18.36 -7.53 -9.96
N ALA A 174 -19.25 -8.04 -9.10
CA ALA A 174 -20.69 -7.95 -9.31
C ALA A 174 -21.19 -6.51 -9.18
N LEU A 175 -20.70 -5.75 -8.20
CA LEU A 175 -21.07 -4.34 -7.99
C LEU A 175 -20.58 -3.41 -9.10
N GLN A 176 -19.39 -3.65 -9.67
CA GLN A 176 -18.81 -2.86 -10.76
C GLN A 176 -19.69 -2.76 -12.01
N ARG A 177 -20.57 -3.73 -12.23
CA ARG A 177 -21.51 -3.72 -13.36
C ARG A 177 -22.68 -2.75 -13.18
N ARG A 178 -22.84 -2.18 -11.97
CA ARG A 178 -24.07 -1.49 -11.54
C ARG A 178 -23.78 -0.15 -10.87
N LEU A 179 -22.63 -0.03 -10.23
CA LEU A 179 -22.20 1.16 -9.53
C LEU A 179 -20.98 1.77 -10.22
N PRO A 180 -20.86 3.10 -10.26
CA PRO A 180 -19.64 3.74 -10.69
C PRO A 180 -18.49 3.41 -9.74
N VAL A 181 -17.26 3.39 -10.26
CA VAL A 181 -16.05 2.93 -9.55
C VAL A 181 -15.86 3.63 -8.20
N TYR A 182 -16.21 4.91 -8.10
CA TYR A 182 -16.07 5.71 -6.88
C TYR A 182 -17.06 5.34 -5.77
N SER A 183 -18.20 4.70 -6.10
CA SER A 183 -19.21 4.24 -5.13
C SER A 183 -18.97 2.82 -4.65
N LEU A 184 -17.89 2.16 -5.12
CA LEU A 184 -17.58 0.79 -4.72
C LEU A 184 -17.02 0.73 -3.29
N PRO A 185 -17.50 -0.20 -2.45
CA PRO A 185 -16.85 -0.49 -1.17
C PRO A 185 -15.39 -0.91 -1.38
N GLN A 186 -14.48 -0.30 -0.63
CA GLN A 186 -13.07 -0.70 -0.63
C GLN A 186 -12.89 -2.06 0.05
N ARG A 187 -13.78 -2.37 1.02
CA ARG A 187 -13.79 -3.65 1.72
C ARG A 187 -15.19 -4.22 1.85
N VAL A 188 -15.32 -5.55 1.75
CA VAL A 188 -16.56 -6.28 2.00
C VAL A 188 -16.31 -7.33 3.08
N PHE A 189 -17.03 -7.24 4.19
CA PHE A 189 -16.93 -8.16 5.31
C PHE A 189 -18.14 -9.09 5.37
N SER A 190 -17.87 -10.38 5.53
CA SER A 190 -18.90 -11.38 5.74
C SER A 190 -19.22 -11.54 7.23
N LEU A 191 -20.51 -11.52 7.57
CA LEU A 191 -21.05 -11.77 8.90
C LEU A 191 -22.10 -12.87 8.83
N SER A 192 -22.18 -13.70 9.87
CA SER A 192 -23.26 -14.68 10.01
C SER A 192 -24.63 -14.01 10.08
N GLN A 193 -24.70 -12.84 10.73
CA GLN A 193 -25.88 -11.98 10.77
C GLN A 193 -25.46 -10.52 10.99
N LEU A 194 -26.17 -9.57 10.38
CA LEU A 194 -25.98 -8.15 10.66
C LEU A 194 -26.54 -7.80 12.05
N PRO A 195 -25.84 -6.98 12.85
CA PRO A 195 -26.33 -6.54 14.16
C PRO A 195 -27.55 -5.64 13.96
N LEU A 196 -28.56 -5.82 14.81
CA LEU A 196 -29.81 -5.08 14.77
C LEU A 196 -30.04 -4.38 16.12
N LEU A 197 -30.60 -3.18 16.06
CA LEU A 197 -31.17 -2.46 17.19
C LEU A 197 -32.47 -3.17 17.66
N PRO A 198 -32.96 -2.89 18.90
CA PRO A 198 -34.19 -3.49 19.42
C PRO A 198 -35.44 -3.27 18.55
N ASN A 199 -35.44 -2.23 17.72
CA ASN A 199 -36.52 -1.91 16.77
C ASN A 199 -36.37 -2.61 15.40
N GLY A 200 -35.38 -3.51 15.25
CA GLY A 200 -35.14 -4.29 14.03
C GLY A 200 -34.34 -3.56 12.94
N LYS A 201 -33.92 -2.30 13.15
CA LYS A 201 -33.02 -1.59 12.23
C LYS A 201 -31.58 -2.06 12.39
N ILE A 202 -30.76 -1.91 11.35
CA ILE A 202 -29.33 -2.25 11.40
C ILE A 202 -28.60 -1.34 12.39
N ASP A 203 -27.82 -1.93 13.29
CA ASP A 203 -26.97 -1.20 14.23
C ASP A 203 -25.66 -0.79 13.54
N ARG A 204 -25.67 0.40 12.94
CA ARG A 204 -24.51 0.95 12.22
C ARG A 204 -23.34 1.31 13.13
N VAL A 205 -23.60 1.60 14.42
CA VAL A 205 -22.54 1.87 15.40
C VAL A 205 -21.77 0.59 15.69
N ALA A 206 -22.48 -0.51 15.93
CA ALA A 206 -21.86 -1.83 16.10
C ALA A 206 -21.06 -2.24 14.85
N LEU A 207 -21.59 -2.00 13.64
CA LEU A 207 -20.88 -2.26 12.40
C LEU A 207 -19.63 -1.38 12.23
N SER A 208 -19.66 -0.12 12.65
CA SER A 208 -18.49 0.77 12.62
C SER A 208 -17.37 0.24 13.52
N HIS A 209 -17.69 -0.15 14.76
CA HIS A 209 -16.71 -0.76 15.67
C HIS A 209 -16.16 -2.09 15.13
N GLU A 210 -17.01 -2.92 14.51
CA GLU A 210 -16.56 -4.16 13.87
C GLU A 210 -15.64 -3.87 12.67
N ALA A 211 -15.93 -2.83 11.88
CA ALA A 211 -15.06 -2.39 10.79
C ALA A 211 -13.69 -1.98 11.33
N GLU A 212 -13.65 -1.12 12.35
CA GLU A 212 -12.40 -0.69 12.98
C GLU A 212 -11.60 -1.87 13.54
N ARG A 213 -12.27 -2.80 14.23
CA ARG A 213 -11.64 -4.00 14.78
C ARG A 213 -11.06 -4.88 13.67
N ARG A 214 -11.83 -5.18 12.62
CA ARG A 214 -11.38 -6.00 11.48
C ARG A 214 -10.26 -5.33 10.68
N ILE A 215 -10.28 -4.01 10.55
CA ILE A 215 -9.23 -3.23 9.90
C ILE A 215 -7.97 -3.25 10.76
N LYS A 216 -8.06 -3.08 12.09
CA LYS A 216 -6.93 -3.17 13.03
C LYS A 216 -6.37 -4.59 13.13
N ASP A 217 -7.21 -5.62 13.14
CA ASP A 217 -6.79 -7.03 13.19
C ASP A 217 -6.09 -7.45 11.89
N LYS A 218 -6.55 -6.96 10.72
CA LYS A 218 -5.81 -7.12 9.45
C LYS A 218 -4.58 -6.19 9.35
N ALA A 219 -4.56 -5.03 9.99
CA ALA A 219 -3.35 -4.21 10.08
C ALA A 219 -2.24 -4.89 10.93
N HIS A 220 -2.60 -5.82 11.83
CA HIS A 220 -1.65 -6.69 12.54
C HIS A 220 -1.33 -7.99 11.79
N SER A 221 -1.96 -8.22 10.64
CA SER A 221 -1.53 -9.19 9.64
C SER A 221 -1.29 -8.46 8.34
N PRO A 222 -0.22 -7.65 8.22
CA PRO A 222 0.24 -7.29 6.89
C PRO A 222 0.36 -8.62 6.14
N ALA A 223 -0.33 -8.74 5.01
CA ALA A 223 0.02 -9.77 4.03
C ALA A 223 1.45 -9.41 3.61
N VAL A 224 2.41 -9.89 4.40
CA VAL A 224 3.83 -9.74 4.15
C VAL A 224 4.01 -10.27 2.74
N PRO A 225 4.54 -9.47 1.81
CA PRO A 225 4.76 -9.97 0.47
C PRO A 225 5.69 -11.17 0.60
N GLY A 226 5.21 -12.35 0.20
CA GLY A 226 5.84 -13.62 0.57
C GLY A 226 7.19 -13.87 -0.09
N ASP A 227 7.57 -13.05 -1.08
CA ASP A 227 8.80 -13.16 -1.86
C ASP A 227 9.34 -11.80 -2.33
N ALA A 228 10.60 -11.80 -2.82
CA ALA A 228 11.31 -10.58 -3.19
C ALA A 228 10.65 -9.83 -4.36
N LEU A 229 9.98 -10.53 -5.28
CA LEU A 229 9.22 -9.92 -6.38
C LEU A 229 8.12 -9.01 -5.84
N SER A 230 7.28 -9.56 -4.97
CA SER A 230 6.12 -8.85 -4.44
C SER A 230 6.56 -7.68 -3.56
N LEU A 231 7.62 -7.85 -2.76
CA LEU A 231 8.24 -6.76 -1.99
C LEU A 231 8.74 -5.63 -2.90
N GLN A 232 9.45 -5.98 -3.98
CA GLN A 232 10.01 -5.01 -4.91
C GLN A 232 8.91 -4.28 -5.69
N LEU A 233 7.83 -4.97 -6.09
CA LEU A 233 6.67 -4.34 -6.71
C LEU A 233 5.95 -3.38 -5.75
N VAL A 234 5.77 -3.76 -4.47
CA VAL A 234 5.25 -2.85 -3.44
C VAL A 234 6.08 -1.57 -3.41
N ARG A 235 7.41 -1.69 -3.37
CA ARG A 235 8.30 -0.51 -3.36
C ARG A 235 8.20 0.32 -4.62
N ILE A 236 8.15 -0.29 -5.79
CA ILE A 236 7.96 0.45 -7.06
C ILE A 236 6.62 1.21 -7.02
N TRP A 237 5.55 0.57 -6.54
CA TRP A 237 4.22 1.17 -6.49
C TRP A 237 4.14 2.31 -5.48
N GLU A 238 4.63 2.12 -4.25
CA GLU A 238 4.72 3.17 -3.23
C GLU A 238 5.49 4.39 -3.75
N ASN A 239 6.60 4.14 -4.46
CA ASN A 239 7.42 5.19 -5.07
C ASN A 239 6.74 5.86 -6.27
N ILE A 240 5.76 5.27 -6.92
CA ILE A 240 5.08 5.92 -8.05
C ILE A 240 3.82 6.63 -7.57
N LEU A 241 3.10 6.02 -6.63
CA LEU A 241 1.81 6.49 -6.14
C LEU A 241 1.92 7.47 -4.95
N GLY A 242 3.10 7.62 -4.33
CA GLY A 242 3.35 8.69 -3.36
C GLY A 242 3.13 8.34 -1.90
N ASN A 243 3.81 7.30 -1.41
CA ASN A 243 3.87 6.90 0.01
C ASN A 243 2.52 6.46 0.62
N ASN A 244 1.56 6.00 -0.18
CA ASN A 244 0.44 5.22 0.33
C ASN A 244 0.97 3.84 0.77
N SER A 245 0.57 3.34 1.95
CA SER A 245 0.84 1.95 2.33
C SER A 245 0.16 1.01 1.33
N VAL A 246 0.92 0.45 0.39
CA VAL A 246 0.37 -0.41 -0.67
C VAL A 246 0.27 -1.84 -0.16
N GLU A 247 -0.95 -2.35 0.02
CA GLU A 247 -1.17 -3.78 0.26
C GLU A 247 -1.04 -4.56 -1.05
N THR A 248 -0.60 -5.82 -1.01
CA THR A 248 -0.41 -6.64 -2.22
C THR A 248 -1.69 -6.86 -3.03
N THR A 249 -2.85 -6.76 -2.38
CA THR A 249 -4.19 -6.89 -2.95
C THR A 249 -4.79 -5.55 -3.37
N SER A 250 -4.11 -4.43 -3.11
CA SER A 250 -4.59 -3.10 -3.50
C SER A 250 -4.57 -2.91 -5.01
N ASP A 251 -5.60 -2.26 -5.52
CA ASP A 251 -5.74 -1.96 -6.96
C ASP A 251 -4.99 -0.67 -7.31
N PHE A 252 -4.11 -0.74 -8.31
CA PHE A 252 -3.23 0.35 -8.74
C PHE A 252 -4.00 1.64 -9.07
N PHE A 253 -5.12 1.51 -9.79
CA PHE A 253 -5.93 2.64 -10.23
C PHE A 253 -6.79 3.17 -9.09
N ALA A 254 -7.27 2.29 -8.20
CA ALA A 254 -7.97 2.70 -6.98
C ALA A 254 -7.08 3.51 -6.02
N LEU A 255 -5.77 3.25 -6.04
CA LEU A 255 -4.76 4.01 -5.31
C LEU A 255 -4.37 5.33 -5.98
N GLY A 256 -5.03 5.71 -7.08
CA GLY A 256 -4.81 6.97 -7.78
C GLY A 256 -3.79 6.91 -8.93
N GLY A 257 -3.37 5.70 -9.33
CA GLY A 257 -2.54 5.52 -10.52
C GLY A 257 -3.29 5.89 -11.80
N ASP A 258 -2.68 6.69 -12.67
CA ASP A 258 -3.16 7.01 -14.01
C ASP A 258 -2.33 6.32 -15.10
N SER A 259 -2.58 6.64 -16.37
CA SER A 259 -1.84 6.04 -17.50
C SER A 259 -0.35 6.40 -17.51
N LEU A 260 0.03 7.58 -17.00
CA LEU A 260 1.42 8.01 -16.92
C LEU A 260 2.15 7.28 -15.78
N ALA A 261 1.49 7.16 -14.62
CA ALA A 261 1.96 6.36 -13.50
C ALA A 261 2.12 4.89 -13.89
N ALA A 262 1.16 4.33 -14.64
CA ALA A 262 1.23 2.96 -15.17
C ALA A 262 2.42 2.76 -16.11
N ALA A 263 2.63 3.66 -17.08
CA ALA A 263 3.77 3.59 -17.99
C ALA A 263 5.12 3.69 -17.24
N THR A 264 5.19 4.61 -16.27
CA THR A 264 6.37 4.78 -15.42
C THR A 264 6.64 3.53 -14.58
N MET A 265 5.60 2.89 -14.06
CA MET A 265 5.68 1.66 -13.28
C MET A 265 6.19 0.50 -14.11
N LEU A 266 5.68 0.32 -15.33
CA LEU A 266 6.11 -0.75 -16.21
C LEU A 266 7.55 -0.55 -16.71
N ALA A 267 7.97 0.70 -16.94
CA ALA A 267 9.38 1.00 -17.24
C ALA A 267 10.30 0.68 -16.06
N ALA A 268 9.86 0.96 -14.82
CA ALA A 268 10.61 0.55 -13.63
C ALA A 268 10.66 -0.98 -13.50
N VAL A 269 9.55 -1.68 -13.74
CA VAL A 269 9.50 -3.16 -13.77
C VAL A 269 10.47 -3.72 -14.81
N GLU A 270 10.50 -3.18 -16.02
CA GLU A 270 11.47 -3.60 -17.05
C GLU A 270 12.91 -3.34 -16.61
N SER A 271 13.20 -2.18 -16.02
CA SER A 271 14.54 -1.86 -15.52
C SER A 271 15.01 -2.79 -14.38
N PHE A 272 14.14 -3.16 -13.44
CA PHE A 272 14.52 -3.95 -12.27
C PHE A 272 14.50 -5.46 -12.53
N PHE A 273 13.54 -5.91 -13.35
CA PHE A 273 13.28 -7.34 -13.55
C PHE A 273 13.67 -7.82 -14.95
N GLY A 274 13.93 -6.92 -15.90
CA GLY A 274 14.17 -7.27 -17.30
C GLY A 274 12.91 -7.76 -18.03
N VAL A 275 11.73 -7.54 -17.46
CA VAL A 275 10.45 -7.99 -18.00
C VAL A 275 9.72 -6.81 -18.63
N ASN A 276 9.57 -6.84 -19.95
CA ASN A 276 8.78 -5.86 -20.67
C ASN A 276 7.30 -6.27 -20.70
N LEU A 277 6.45 -5.46 -20.09
CA LEU A 277 5.01 -5.69 -20.02
C LEU A 277 4.26 -4.53 -20.68
N PRO A 278 3.26 -4.79 -21.55
CA PRO A 278 2.41 -3.74 -22.08
C PRO A 278 1.50 -3.16 -20.99
N VAL A 279 1.00 -1.93 -21.17
CA VAL A 279 0.06 -1.29 -20.22
C VAL A 279 -1.20 -2.15 -19.99
N SER A 280 -1.64 -2.91 -20.99
CA SER A 280 -2.76 -3.84 -20.86
C SER A 280 -2.53 -4.90 -19.79
N ALA A 281 -1.28 -5.31 -19.53
CA ALA A 281 -0.95 -6.25 -18.47
C ALA A 281 -1.36 -5.72 -17.08
N LEU A 282 -1.19 -4.41 -16.83
CA LEU A 282 -1.60 -3.81 -15.56
C LEU A 282 -3.12 -3.66 -15.46
N LEU A 283 -3.82 -3.48 -16.58
CA LEU A 283 -5.29 -3.46 -16.59
C LEU A 283 -5.88 -4.85 -16.28
N GLU A 284 -5.25 -5.91 -16.78
CA GLU A 284 -5.64 -7.30 -16.53
C GLU A 284 -5.23 -7.78 -15.12
N ALA A 285 -4.10 -7.30 -14.62
CA ALA A 285 -3.53 -7.64 -13.34
C ALA A 285 -3.28 -6.38 -12.47
N PRO A 286 -4.34 -5.70 -12.00
CA PRO A 286 -4.24 -4.38 -11.36
C PRO A 286 -3.80 -4.41 -9.91
N THR A 287 -3.39 -5.57 -9.37
CA THR A 287 -2.88 -5.72 -8.00
C THR A 287 -1.48 -6.31 -8.03
N ILE A 288 -0.67 -6.07 -7.01
CA ILE A 288 0.69 -6.63 -6.93
C ILE A 288 0.66 -8.15 -6.94
N GLU A 289 -0.29 -8.77 -6.24
CA GLU A 289 -0.47 -10.23 -6.27
C GLU A 289 -0.66 -10.76 -7.69
N LYS A 290 -1.58 -10.16 -8.45
CA LYS A 290 -1.87 -10.57 -9.83
C LYS A 290 -0.73 -10.24 -10.79
N LEU A 291 -0.09 -9.08 -10.62
CA LEU A 291 1.03 -8.67 -11.45
C LEU A 291 2.26 -9.56 -11.22
N SER A 292 2.53 -9.91 -9.96
CA SER A 292 3.53 -10.90 -9.58
C SER A 292 3.28 -12.26 -10.24
N GLU A 293 2.03 -12.74 -10.23
CA GLU A 293 1.68 -13.99 -10.93
C GLU A 293 1.88 -13.91 -12.44
N LEU A 294 1.52 -12.78 -13.05
CA LEU A 294 1.68 -12.56 -14.48
C LEU A 294 3.16 -12.56 -14.88
N ILE A 295 4.00 -11.88 -14.10
CA ILE A 295 5.45 -11.86 -14.28
C ILE A 295 6.02 -13.28 -14.17
N ARG A 296 5.63 -14.05 -13.15
CA ARG A 296 6.06 -15.46 -13.00
C ARG A 296 5.61 -16.35 -14.17
N LYS A 297 4.36 -16.19 -14.65
CA LYS A 297 3.85 -16.93 -15.82
C LYS A 297 4.63 -16.59 -17.10
N GLY A 298 5.20 -15.40 -17.18
CA GLY A 298 6.11 -14.98 -18.25
C GLY A 298 7.49 -15.66 -18.23
N GLY A 299 7.75 -16.57 -17.29
CA GLY A 299 9.03 -17.28 -17.15
C GLY A 299 10.03 -16.57 -16.25
N TRP A 300 9.64 -15.46 -15.60
CA TRP A 300 10.48 -14.75 -14.65
C TRP A 300 10.77 -15.59 -13.42
N SER A 301 12.00 -15.48 -12.91
CA SER A 301 12.40 -16.13 -11.65
C SER A 301 13.13 -15.15 -10.73
N GLU A 302 13.14 -15.43 -9.43
CA GLU A 302 13.83 -14.62 -8.42
C GLU A 302 15.33 -14.47 -8.71
N ALA A 303 15.91 -15.39 -9.50
CA ALA A 303 17.26 -15.32 -10.06
C ALA A 303 17.54 -14.06 -10.89
N GLU A 304 16.50 -13.46 -11.47
CA GLU A 304 16.59 -12.33 -12.40
C GLU A 304 16.57 -10.98 -11.68
N LEU A 305 16.14 -10.95 -10.41
CA LEU A 305 16.24 -9.76 -9.56
C LEU A 305 17.70 -9.55 -9.18
N ARG A 306 18.39 -8.60 -9.84
CA ARG A 306 19.80 -8.30 -9.57
C ARG A 306 20.02 -7.03 -8.77
N LEU A 307 19.06 -6.11 -8.84
CA LEU A 307 19.07 -4.82 -8.17
C LEU A 307 17.70 -4.57 -7.53
N VAL A 308 17.68 -4.26 -6.25
CA VAL A 308 16.49 -4.01 -5.44
C VAL A 308 16.42 -2.52 -5.12
N ALA A 309 15.27 -1.91 -5.33
CA ALA A 309 15.04 -0.51 -5.03
C ALA A 309 14.55 -0.40 -3.58
N LEU A 310 15.40 0.12 -2.72
CA LEU A 310 15.05 0.39 -1.32
C LEU A 310 14.34 1.74 -1.22
N GLN A 311 14.82 2.71 -2.03
CA GLN A 311 14.21 4.01 -2.22
C GLN A 311 14.45 4.50 -3.64
N LEU A 312 13.38 4.67 -4.43
CA LEU A 312 13.50 5.03 -5.86
C LEU A 312 13.56 6.55 -6.07
N ARG A 313 12.89 7.31 -5.21
CA ARG A 313 12.74 8.76 -5.35
C ARG A 313 13.99 9.53 -4.93
N GLY A 314 14.15 10.70 -5.55
CA GLY A 314 15.15 11.69 -5.19
C GLY A 314 15.90 12.23 -6.40
N THR A 315 16.52 13.40 -6.24
CA THR A 315 17.32 14.06 -7.27
C THR A 315 18.82 13.97 -7.00
N LYS A 316 19.24 13.43 -5.84
CA LYS A 316 20.66 13.16 -5.55
C LYS A 316 21.14 11.92 -6.33
N PRO A 317 22.45 11.79 -6.61
CA PRO A 317 23.02 10.58 -7.21
C PRO A 317 22.68 9.33 -6.38
N PRO A 318 22.24 8.21 -6.97
CA PRO A 318 21.87 7.01 -6.21
C PRO A 318 23.03 6.38 -5.44
N LEU A 319 22.73 5.90 -4.22
CA LEU A 319 23.61 5.01 -3.48
C LEU A 319 23.34 3.54 -3.87
N TYR A 320 24.38 2.79 -4.20
CA TYR A 320 24.31 1.35 -4.47
C TYR A 320 25.01 0.55 -3.37
N CYS A 321 24.24 -0.28 -2.68
CA CYS A 321 24.66 -1.05 -1.52
C CYS A 321 24.92 -2.52 -1.88
N VAL A 322 26.06 -3.07 -1.45
CA VAL A 322 26.41 -4.48 -1.62
C VAL A 322 26.28 -5.23 -0.30
N PRO A 323 25.40 -6.25 -0.18
CA PRO A 323 25.22 -7.00 1.07
C PRO A 323 26.44 -7.81 1.49
N GLY A 324 26.56 -8.03 2.80
CA GLY A 324 27.56 -8.91 3.38
C GLY A 324 27.34 -10.40 3.08
N ALA A 325 28.31 -11.22 3.52
CA ALA A 325 28.26 -12.67 3.34
C ALA A 325 27.03 -13.27 4.04
N GLY A 326 26.23 -14.05 3.29
CA GLY A 326 24.99 -14.62 3.83
C GLY A 326 23.92 -13.58 4.19
N SER A 327 23.93 -12.43 3.52
CA SER A 327 22.91 -11.39 3.63
C SER A 327 22.19 -11.17 2.29
N GLU A 328 21.30 -10.19 2.22
CA GLU A 328 20.51 -9.86 1.04
C GLU A 328 20.25 -8.36 0.95
N ALA A 329 19.67 -7.91 -0.18
CA ALA A 329 19.47 -6.50 -0.47
C ALA A 329 18.66 -5.76 0.61
N LEU A 330 17.66 -6.42 1.20
CA LEU A 330 16.77 -5.83 2.21
C LEU A 330 17.47 -5.50 3.54
N ALA A 331 18.69 -5.98 3.76
CA ALA A 331 19.47 -5.62 4.94
C ALA A 331 19.76 -4.10 5.04
N PHE A 332 19.70 -3.38 3.92
CA PHE A 332 19.91 -1.92 3.89
C PHE A 332 18.60 -1.11 3.97
N ARG A 333 17.44 -1.74 4.17
CA ARG A 333 16.15 -1.03 4.18
C ARG A 333 16.11 0.10 5.20
N GLU A 334 16.53 -0.17 6.43
CA GLU A 334 16.55 0.84 7.49
C GLU A 334 17.57 1.94 7.18
N LEU A 335 18.69 1.61 6.55
CA LEU A 335 19.67 2.62 6.10
C LEU A 335 19.04 3.57 5.09
N ALA A 336 18.36 3.04 4.07
CA ALA A 336 17.70 3.85 3.05
C ALA A 336 16.72 4.87 3.67
N ALA A 337 15.93 4.44 4.66
CA ALA A 337 15.00 5.32 5.37
C ALA A 337 15.69 6.50 6.08
N HIS A 338 16.92 6.33 6.57
CA HIS A 338 17.69 7.39 7.25
C HIS A 338 18.48 8.29 6.29
N LEU A 339 18.54 7.99 5.00
CA LEU A 339 19.16 8.87 4.00
C LEU A 339 18.19 9.98 3.52
N GLY A 340 16.90 9.85 3.83
CA GLY A 340 15.85 10.80 3.50
C GLY A 340 15.38 10.72 2.05
N ASP A 341 14.14 11.16 1.78
CA ASP A 341 13.40 10.94 0.53
C ASP A 341 14.08 11.44 -0.75
N ASN A 342 15.08 12.32 -0.65
CA ASN A 342 15.78 12.89 -1.80
C ASN A 342 17.04 12.11 -2.23
N GLN A 343 17.38 11.01 -1.54
CA GLN A 343 18.56 10.20 -1.78
C GLN A 343 18.17 8.80 -2.28
N PRO A 344 18.13 8.55 -3.61
CA PRO A 344 17.83 7.22 -4.12
C PRO A 344 18.82 6.18 -3.57
N CYS A 345 18.31 5.00 -3.24
CA CYS A 345 19.07 3.92 -2.61
C CYS A 345 18.66 2.57 -3.18
N PHE A 346 19.66 1.84 -3.68
CA PHE A 346 19.51 0.52 -4.28
C PHE A 346 20.43 -0.47 -3.60
N ALA A 347 20.05 -1.73 -3.56
CA ALA A 347 20.92 -2.79 -3.06
C ALA A 347 20.95 -3.98 -4.01
N PHE A 348 22.12 -4.57 -4.20
CA PHE A 348 22.26 -5.73 -5.08
C PHE A 348 21.73 -6.99 -4.40
N GLN A 349 21.01 -7.81 -5.15
CA GLN A 349 20.59 -9.13 -4.69
C GLN A 349 21.70 -10.14 -5.01
N PRO A 350 22.21 -10.91 -4.02
CA PRO A 350 23.20 -11.94 -4.28
C PRO A 350 22.63 -13.09 -5.13
N GLN A 351 23.40 -13.54 -6.12
CA GLN A 351 23.04 -14.68 -6.97
C GLN A 351 23.10 -16.01 -6.17
N GLY A 352 22.12 -16.89 -6.39
CA GLY A 352 22.06 -18.22 -5.78
C GLY A 352 21.19 -18.33 -4.53
N LEU A 353 20.61 -17.23 -4.04
CA LEU A 353 19.61 -17.24 -2.96
C LEU A 353 18.25 -17.81 -3.42
N ASP A 354 17.89 -17.55 -4.67
CA ASP A 354 16.76 -18.11 -5.41
C ASP A 354 16.84 -19.64 -5.55
N GLY A 355 18.05 -20.21 -5.44
CA GLY A 355 18.31 -21.65 -5.52
C GLY A 355 18.19 -22.23 -6.93
N CYS A 356 18.05 -21.37 -7.95
CA CYS A 356 18.05 -21.76 -9.36
C CYS A 356 19.36 -21.35 -10.03
N ALA A 357 19.91 -20.17 -9.71
CA ALA A 357 21.20 -19.73 -10.22
C ALA A 357 22.39 -20.30 -9.43
N PRO A 358 23.53 -20.58 -10.08
CA PRO A 358 24.76 -20.97 -9.39
C PRO A 358 25.32 -19.81 -8.55
N TYR A 359 26.04 -20.11 -7.48
CA TYR A 359 26.73 -19.08 -6.68
C TYR A 359 27.96 -18.53 -7.43
N LEU A 360 28.28 -17.26 -7.20
CA LEU A 360 29.51 -16.63 -7.70
C LEU A 360 30.67 -16.94 -6.73
N HIS A 361 31.82 -17.36 -7.22
CA HIS A 361 32.88 -17.97 -6.41
C HIS A 361 34.13 -17.10 -6.22
N SER A 362 34.13 -15.89 -6.78
CA SER A 362 35.19 -14.89 -6.63
C SER A 362 34.61 -13.48 -6.42
N ILE A 363 35.36 -12.61 -5.76
CA ILE A 363 34.99 -11.19 -5.57
C ILE A 363 34.91 -10.49 -6.93
N GLU A 364 35.80 -10.87 -7.85
CA GLU A 364 35.85 -10.38 -9.22
C GLU A 364 34.58 -10.70 -10.02
N GLU A 365 34.07 -11.93 -9.92
CA GLU A 365 32.81 -12.33 -10.57
C GLU A 365 31.62 -11.57 -9.97
N MET A 366 31.56 -11.45 -8.63
CA MET A 366 30.52 -10.67 -7.94
C MET A 366 30.52 -9.21 -8.40
N ALA A 367 31.69 -8.56 -8.42
CA ALA A 367 31.83 -7.18 -8.88
C ALA A 367 31.44 -7.02 -10.35
N THR A 368 31.84 -7.96 -11.23
CA THR A 368 31.46 -7.96 -12.65
C THR A 368 29.94 -8.03 -12.81
N HIS A 369 29.30 -8.95 -12.06
CA HIS A 369 27.86 -9.15 -12.09
C HIS A 369 27.09 -7.90 -11.62
N HIS A 370 27.54 -7.27 -10.53
CA HIS A 370 26.91 -6.07 -10.00
C HIS A 370 27.15 -4.85 -10.88
N ILE A 371 28.36 -4.64 -11.44
CA ILE A 371 28.64 -3.56 -12.41
C ILE A 371 27.73 -3.68 -13.64
N ALA A 372 27.53 -4.88 -14.17
CA ALA A 372 26.65 -5.09 -15.33
C ALA A 372 25.20 -4.65 -15.04
N SER A 373 24.71 -4.91 -13.82
CA SER A 373 23.38 -4.51 -13.38
C SER A 373 23.30 -3.01 -13.11
N LEU A 374 24.33 -2.45 -12.47
CA LEU A 374 24.47 -1.02 -12.21
C LEU A 374 24.50 -0.21 -13.51
N ARG A 375 25.27 -0.62 -14.53
CA ARG A 375 25.36 0.08 -15.82
C ARG A 375 24.05 0.07 -16.62
N ARG A 376 23.19 -0.93 -16.43
CA ARG A 376 21.84 -0.92 -17.02
C ARG A 376 20.94 0.13 -16.39
N HIS A 377 21.11 0.38 -15.09
CA HIS A 377 20.31 1.35 -14.36
C HIS A 377 20.89 2.77 -14.46
N GLN A 378 22.20 2.91 -14.31
CA GLN A 378 22.95 4.15 -14.43
C GLN A 378 24.20 3.89 -15.29
N PRO A 379 24.16 4.24 -16.59
CA PRO A 379 25.27 3.95 -17.52
C PRO A 379 26.59 4.65 -17.18
N HIS A 380 26.54 5.84 -16.57
CA HIS A 380 27.69 6.68 -16.29
C HIS A 380 27.66 7.25 -14.86
N GLY A 381 28.85 7.51 -14.31
CA GLY A 381 29.03 8.15 -13.02
C GLY A 381 28.48 9.59 -12.96
N PRO A 382 28.52 10.22 -11.78
CA PRO A 382 29.24 9.78 -10.60
C PRO A 382 28.56 8.62 -9.85
N TYR A 383 29.35 7.64 -9.41
CA TYR A 383 28.87 6.50 -8.64
C TYR A 383 29.08 6.70 -7.13
N TYR A 384 28.06 6.33 -6.36
CA TYR A 384 28.09 6.25 -4.91
C TYR A 384 27.88 4.79 -4.51
N LEU A 385 28.91 4.17 -3.97
CA LEU A 385 28.91 2.75 -3.63
C LEU A 385 29.11 2.57 -2.14
N CYS A 386 28.43 1.60 -1.55
CA CYS A 386 28.82 1.09 -0.24
C CYS A 386 28.63 -0.42 -0.14
N GLY A 387 29.24 -1.03 0.86
CA GLY A 387 28.97 -2.43 1.16
C GLY A 387 29.26 -2.77 2.61
N SER A 388 28.51 -3.74 3.14
CA SER A 388 28.68 -4.22 4.52
C SER A 388 29.51 -5.49 4.54
N SER A 389 30.45 -5.58 5.50
CA SER A 389 31.27 -6.78 5.66
C SER A 389 31.93 -7.19 4.33
N LEU A 390 31.81 -8.45 3.91
CA LEU A 390 32.29 -8.92 2.60
C LEU A 390 31.77 -8.09 1.41
N GLY A 391 30.57 -7.55 1.49
CA GLY A 391 30.00 -6.67 0.47
C GLY A 391 30.82 -5.40 0.27
N GLY A 392 31.48 -4.88 1.32
CA GLY A 392 32.40 -3.75 1.19
C GLY A 392 33.63 -4.09 0.33
N VAL A 393 34.12 -5.32 0.40
CA VAL A 393 35.23 -5.78 -0.46
C VAL A 393 34.79 -5.87 -1.92
N VAL A 394 33.56 -6.31 -2.17
CA VAL A 394 32.97 -6.33 -3.52
C VAL A 394 32.74 -4.90 -4.02
N ALA A 395 32.19 -4.00 -3.21
CA ALA A 395 32.01 -2.58 -3.54
C ALA A 395 33.35 -1.89 -3.85
N PHE A 396 34.42 -2.24 -3.12
CA PHE A 396 35.77 -1.78 -3.40
C PHE A 396 36.30 -2.25 -4.77
N GLU A 397 36.13 -3.54 -5.09
CA GLU A 397 36.51 -4.06 -6.42
C GLU A 397 35.65 -3.43 -7.53
N MET A 398 34.37 -3.14 -7.27
CA MET A 398 33.51 -2.40 -8.19
C MET A 398 34.04 -0.99 -8.45
N ALA A 399 34.33 -0.23 -7.39
CA ALA A 399 34.89 1.11 -7.48
C ALA A 399 36.20 1.14 -8.28
N ARG A 400 37.11 0.20 -7.99
CA ARG A 400 38.39 0.07 -8.69
C ARG A 400 38.21 -0.13 -10.19
N ARG A 401 37.30 -1.02 -10.61
CA ARG A 401 37.03 -1.28 -12.03
C ARG A 401 36.35 -0.12 -12.72
N LEU A 402 35.36 0.49 -12.08
CA LEU A 402 34.68 1.66 -12.63
C LEU A 402 35.67 2.81 -12.85
N SER A 403 36.55 3.09 -11.89
CA SER A 403 37.61 4.11 -12.08
C SER A 403 38.63 3.75 -13.15
N GLN A 404 38.97 2.46 -13.32
CA GLN A 404 39.82 2.02 -14.43
C GLN A 404 39.16 2.19 -15.79
N ASP A 405 37.85 2.04 -15.85
CA ASP A 405 37.04 2.30 -17.05
C ASP A 405 36.81 3.80 -17.28
N GLY A 406 37.41 4.68 -16.46
CA GLY A 406 37.34 6.14 -16.59
C GLY A 406 36.11 6.78 -15.92
N GLU A 407 35.34 6.03 -15.16
CA GLU A 407 34.16 6.53 -14.46
C GLU A 407 34.52 7.19 -13.12
N ASP A 408 33.76 8.21 -12.76
CA ASP A 408 33.92 8.91 -11.48
C ASP A 408 33.21 8.14 -10.35
N VAL A 409 33.96 7.78 -9.30
CA VAL A 409 33.42 7.15 -8.09
C VAL A 409 33.58 8.17 -6.96
N LYS A 410 32.48 8.89 -6.69
CA LYS A 410 32.47 9.99 -5.72
C LYS A 410 32.45 9.52 -4.28
N PHE A 411 31.82 8.37 -4.02
CA PHE A 411 31.74 7.84 -2.67
C PHE A 411 31.95 6.33 -2.67
N LEU A 412 32.80 5.87 -1.76
CA LEU A 412 32.99 4.46 -1.43
C LEU A 412 32.95 4.27 0.08
N GLY A 413 31.80 3.82 0.58
CA GLY A 413 31.56 3.51 1.98
C GLY A 413 31.81 2.04 2.33
N LEU A 414 32.72 1.79 3.26
CA LEU A 414 33.02 0.45 3.76
C LEU A 414 32.41 0.28 5.16
N LEU A 415 31.31 -0.48 5.26
CA LEU A 415 30.59 -0.65 6.52
C LEU A 415 31.16 -1.85 7.27
N ASP A 416 31.93 -1.57 8.32
CA ASP A 416 32.64 -2.50 9.18
C ASP A 416 33.31 -3.65 8.41
N THR A 417 34.00 -3.25 7.34
CA THR A 417 34.57 -4.18 6.36
C THR A 417 36.03 -4.42 6.66
N TYR A 418 36.43 -5.69 6.73
CA TYR A 418 37.83 -6.08 6.97
C TYR A 418 38.61 -6.31 5.66
N GLY A 419 39.65 -5.50 5.46
CA GLY A 419 40.61 -5.56 4.36
C GLY A 419 41.79 -6.51 4.60
N GLY A 420 42.06 -6.89 5.85
CA GLY A 420 43.20 -7.77 6.20
C GLY A 420 43.04 -9.24 5.79
N GLU A 421 43.98 -10.09 6.20
CA GLU A 421 43.90 -11.53 5.95
C GLU A 421 42.81 -12.18 6.81
N PHE A 422 41.91 -12.93 6.19
CA PHE A 422 40.86 -13.65 6.91
C PHE A 422 41.41 -14.94 7.55
N PRO A 423 41.09 -15.24 8.83
CA PRO A 423 41.52 -16.48 9.47
C PRO A 423 40.93 -17.72 8.77
N LYS A 424 41.68 -18.82 8.79
CA LYS A 424 41.21 -20.11 8.24
C LYS A 424 40.15 -20.73 9.19
N VAL A 425 38.87 -20.62 8.85
CA VAL A 425 37.79 -21.34 9.57
C VAL A 425 37.66 -22.78 9.05
N ARG A 426 37.38 -23.73 9.95
CA ARG A 426 37.33 -25.19 9.70
C ARG A 426 35.97 -25.69 9.20
N LYS A 427 36.06 -26.61 8.21
CA LYS A 427 35.09 -27.59 7.66
C LYS A 427 33.90 -27.05 6.84
N GLY A 428 34.01 -27.26 5.53
CA GLY A 428 32.95 -27.05 4.56
C GLY A 428 31.88 -28.14 4.57
N LEU A 429 30.66 -27.74 4.22
CA LEU A 429 29.59 -28.65 3.83
C LEU A 429 29.76 -29.07 2.36
N SER A 430 29.70 -30.36 2.07
CA SER A 430 29.65 -30.89 0.70
C SER A 430 28.24 -30.76 0.11
N VAL A 431 28.16 -30.32 -1.14
CA VAL A 431 26.91 -30.03 -1.89
C VAL A 431 26.42 -31.25 -2.67
N GLY A 432 25.09 -31.43 -2.69
CA GLY A 432 24.44 -32.37 -3.61
C GLY A 432 22.90 -32.37 -3.65
N GLN A 433 22.19 -31.51 -2.90
CA GLN A 433 20.71 -31.53 -2.87
C GLN A 433 20.10 -30.12 -2.73
N LYS A 434 18.83 -29.97 -3.14
CA LYS A 434 18.02 -28.76 -2.94
C LYS A 434 18.02 -28.36 -1.47
N LEU A 435 18.68 -27.24 -1.15
CA LEU A 435 18.79 -26.71 0.20
C LEU A 435 17.54 -25.90 0.57
N SER A 436 17.10 -26.01 1.83
CA SER A 436 16.06 -25.14 2.39
C SER A 436 16.51 -23.67 2.36
N TYR A 437 15.57 -22.72 2.34
CA TYR A 437 15.86 -21.28 2.28
C TYR A 437 16.92 -20.83 3.30
N ARG A 438 16.81 -21.27 4.56
CA ARG A 438 17.81 -20.97 5.62
C ARG A 438 19.20 -21.55 5.33
N LEU A 439 19.27 -22.75 4.74
CA LEU A 439 20.55 -23.37 4.40
C LEU A 439 21.25 -22.69 3.21
N ARG A 440 20.49 -22.02 2.32
CA ARG A 440 21.07 -21.24 1.21
C ARG A 440 21.88 -20.05 1.69
N PHE A 441 21.42 -19.35 2.73
CA PHE A 441 22.19 -18.25 3.34
C PHE A 441 23.51 -18.72 3.95
N VAL A 442 23.48 -19.85 4.66
CA VAL A 442 24.68 -20.47 5.22
C VAL A 442 25.66 -20.87 4.10
N TYR A 443 25.15 -21.45 3.01
CA TYR A 443 26.00 -21.82 1.88
C TYR A 443 26.57 -20.60 1.15
N LEU A 444 25.74 -19.57 0.88
CA LEU A 444 26.20 -18.30 0.31
C LEU A 444 27.30 -17.69 1.17
N GLN A 445 27.14 -17.70 2.49
CA GLN A 445 28.15 -17.20 3.42
C GLN A 445 29.50 -17.92 3.27
N GLU A 446 29.49 -19.25 3.20
CA GLU A 446 30.70 -20.06 2.97
C GLU A 446 31.36 -19.78 1.62
N VAL A 447 30.56 -19.68 0.55
CA VAL A 447 31.05 -19.33 -0.79
C VAL A 447 31.71 -17.96 -0.79
N CYS A 448 31.06 -16.96 -0.18
CA CYS A 448 31.58 -15.62 -0.04
C CYS A 448 32.91 -15.61 0.72
N PHE A 449 33.00 -16.26 1.88
CA PHE A 449 34.26 -16.34 2.61
C PHE A 449 35.36 -17.07 1.83
N ALA A 450 35.03 -18.12 1.07
CA ALA A 450 35.98 -18.78 0.19
C ALA A 450 36.49 -17.85 -0.92
N ALA A 451 35.61 -17.06 -1.53
CA ALA A 451 35.96 -16.03 -2.51
C ALA A 451 36.91 -15.00 -1.89
N ARG A 452 36.58 -14.48 -0.71
CA ARG A 452 37.39 -13.48 0.00
C ARG A 452 38.78 -13.96 0.38
N ARG A 453 38.93 -15.23 0.77
CA ARG A 453 40.25 -15.84 1.08
C ARG A 453 41.17 -15.95 -0.13
N ARG A 454 40.61 -15.97 -1.34
CA ARG A 454 41.37 -16.04 -2.60
C ARG A 454 41.64 -14.66 -3.21
N TYR A 455 40.86 -13.68 -2.79
CA TYR A 455 40.93 -12.33 -3.34
C TYR A 455 42.15 -11.56 -2.82
N GLN A 456 42.86 -10.92 -3.74
CA GLN A 456 43.99 -10.05 -3.44
C GLN A 456 43.59 -8.59 -3.65
N LEU A 457 43.73 -7.78 -2.60
CA LEU A 457 43.48 -6.36 -2.68
C LEU A 457 44.50 -5.67 -3.60
N ARG A 458 44.02 -4.69 -4.35
CA ARG A 458 44.81 -3.84 -5.24
C ARG A 458 44.44 -2.39 -4.96
N PRO A 459 45.40 -1.45 -5.00
CA PRO A 459 45.12 -0.05 -4.66
C PRO A 459 43.97 0.54 -5.50
N PHE A 460 43.14 1.35 -4.82
CA PHE A 460 42.11 2.19 -5.40
C PHE A 460 42.56 3.64 -5.39
N SER A 461 42.34 4.37 -6.49
CA SER A 461 42.80 5.75 -6.62
C SER A 461 41.94 6.77 -5.86
N GLY A 462 40.69 6.43 -5.54
CA GLY A 462 39.76 7.33 -4.86
C GLY A 462 39.88 7.33 -3.33
N LYS A 463 38.97 8.06 -2.70
CA LYS A 463 38.78 8.14 -1.24
C LYS A 463 37.99 6.92 -0.75
N ILE A 464 38.30 6.46 0.46
CA ILE A 464 37.50 5.47 1.19
C ILE A 464 36.95 6.10 2.47
N ASP A 465 35.64 5.96 2.71
CA ASP A 465 35.00 6.25 3.99
C ASP A 465 34.73 4.93 4.73
N LEU A 466 35.54 4.64 5.76
CA LEU A 466 35.48 3.41 6.55
C LEU A 466 34.62 3.64 7.80
N PHE A 467 33.45 3.03 7.84
CA PHE A 467 32.53 3.08 8.98
C PHE A 467 32.81 1.90 9.91
N ARG A 468 33.60 2.10 10.95
CA ARG A 468 34.08 1.05 11.86
C ARG A 468 33.20 0.97 13.10
N VAL A 469 32.79 -0.23 13.53
CA VAL A 469 32.06 -0.34 14.81
C VAL A 469 33.01 -0.38 16.01
N GLU A 470 32.57 0.14 17.15
CA GLU A 470 33.34 0.18 18.39
C GLU A 470 33.70 -1.22 18.90
N HIS A 471 32.76 -2.17 18.88
CA HIS A 471 32.97 -3.52 19.40
C HIS A 471 33.44 -4.47 18.30
N GLN A 472 34.74 -4.42 18.00
CA GLN A 472 35.39 -5.34 17.08
C GLN A 472 35.48 -6.77 17.67
N PRO A 473 35.42 -7.83 16.83
CA PRO A 473 35.60 -9.21 17.27
C PRO A 473 36.99 -9.44 17.91
N SER A 474 37.12 -10.51 18.69
CA SER A 474 38.36 -10.82 19.45
C SER A 474 39.61 -10.75 18.58
N ALA A 475 40.70 -10.23 19.16
CA ALA A 475 42.05 -10.22 18.58
C ALA A 475 42.56 -11.62 18.18
N ASP A 476 41.95 -12.68 18.72
CA ASP A 476 42.28 -14.07 18.36
C ASP A 476 41.88 -14.44 16.92
N LEU A 477 40.95 -13.69 16.31
CA LEU A 477 40.42 -13.97 14.97
C LEU A 477 40.90 -12.97 13.93
N PHE A 478 41.13 -11.71 14.32
CA PHE A 478 41.50 -10.63 13.41
C PHE A 478 42.58 -9.76 14.04
N GLU A 479 43.50 -9.28 13.20
CA GLU A 479 44.48 -8.29 13.63
C GLU A 479 43.77 -6.98 14.00
N GLN A 480 44.11 -6.42 15.17
CA GLN A 480 43.57 -5.13 15.60
C GLN A 480 44.28 -4.00 14.87
N ASP A 481 43.78 -3.66 13.69
CA ASP A 481 44.19 -2.50 12.91
C ASP A 481 43.11 -1.41 12.97
N PRO A 482 43.44 -0.16 13.33
CA PRO A 482 42.46 0.93 13.29
C PRO A 482 41.84 1.15 11.89
N PHE A 483 42.52 0.76 10.81
CA PHE A 483 42.01 0.81 9.44
C PHE A 483 41.41 -0.52 8.97
N LEU A 484 41.22 -1.50 9.86
CA LEU A 484 40.68 -2.83 9.55
C LEU A 484 41.39 -3.53 8.36
N GLY A 485 42.68 -3.31 8.18
CA GLY A 485 43.49 -3.87 7.10
C GLY A 485 43.41 -3.11 5.77
N TRP A 486 42.82 -1.91 5.76
CA TRP A 486 42.73 -1.08 4.55
C TRP A 486 43.90 -0.12 4.37
N ASN A 487 44.83 -0.05 5.31
CA ASN A 487 45.96 0.87 5.22
C ASN A 487 46.74 0.67 3.90
N GLY A 488 47.00 1.76 3.17
CA GLY A 488 47.68 1.73 1.87
C GLY A 488 46.82 1.26 0.68
N MET A 489 45.52 0.99 0.86
CA MET A 489 44.63 0.56 -0.23
C MET A 489 43.91 1.71 -0.94
N ALA A 490 43.96 2.94 -0.40
CA ALA A 490 43.42 4.13 -1.03
C ALA A 490 44.52 5.17 -1.27
N LEU A 491 44.73 5.58 -2.52
CA LEU A 491 45.62 6.69 -2.83
C LEU A 491 45.00 8.05 -2.49
N GLY A 492 43.66 8.14 -2.50
CA GLY A 492 42.91 9.39 -2.27
C GLY A 492 42.70 9.77 -0.81
N ARG A 493 43.12 8.92 0.15
CA ARG A 493 42.91 8.94 1.63
C ARG A 493 41.83 7.97 2.13
N ILE A 494 41.98 7.54 3.39
CA ILE A 494 40.98 6.75 4.14
C ILE A 494 40.52 7.60 5.31
N GLU A 495 39.21 7.84 5.40
CA GLU A 495 38.57 8.54 6.52
C GLU A 495 37.81 7.52 7.35
N VAL A 496 38.05 7.49 8.67
CA VAL A 496 37.45 6.50 9.58
C VAL A 496 36.36 7.17 10.40
N HIS A 497 35.17 6.59 10.37
CA HIS A 497 33.97 7.03 11.09
C HIS A 497 33.58 5.94 12.09
N ASP A 498 33.71 6.22 13.39
CA ASP A 498 33.39 5.25 14.44
C ASP A 498 31.87 5.22 14.71
N LEU A 499 31.31 4.00 14.78
CA LEU A 499 29.89 3.72 15.00
C LEU A 499 29.66 2.87 16.25
N PRO A 500 28.56 3.09 16.99
CA PRO A 500 28.26 2.27 18.15
C PRO A 500 27.82 0.85 17.79
N GLY A 501 27.97 -0.06 18.75
CA GLY A 501 27.53 -1.45 18.64
C GLY A 501 28.60 -2.38 18.09
N CYS A 502 28.16 -3.49 17.49
CA CYS A 502 29.04 -4.53 16.94
C CYS A 502 28.71 -4.85 15.47
N HIS A 503 29.52 -5.72 14.86
CA HIS A 503 29.44 -6.07 13.43
C HIS A 503 28.04 -6.45 12.95
N GLY A 504 27.25 -7.15 13.76
CA GLY A 504 25.89 -7.58 13.38
C GLY A 504 24.78 -6.53 13.54
N GLN A 505 25.11 -5.34 14.06
CA GLN A 505 24.13 -4.35 14.54
C GLN A 505 24.16 -3.02 13.80
N HIS A 506 25.20 -2.71 13.02
CA HIS A 506 25.36 -1.37 12.40
C HIS A 506 24.28 -1.03 11.35
N LEU A 507 23.66 -2.02 10.72
CA LEU A 507 22.51 -1.86 9.82
C LEU A 507 21.14 -1.98 10.52
N ARG A 508 21.11 -2.02 11.86
CA ARG A 508 19.89 -2.12 12.66
C ARG A 508 19.72 -0.92 13.58
N GLU A 509 18.48 -0.62 13.94
CA GLU A 509 18.18 0.37 14.95
C GLU A 509 18.78 -0.01 16.32
N PRO A 510 19.30 0.95 17.10
CA PRO A 510 19.37 2.39 16.80
C PRO A 510 20.60 2.83 15.98
N ASN A 511 21.56 1.94 15.72
CA ASN A 511 22.87 2.29 15.17
C ASN A 511 22.81 2.75 13.70
N VAL A 512 21.89 2.18 12.93
CA VAL A 512 21.70 2.50 11.50
C VAL A 512 21.32 3.96 11.26
N LYS A 513 20.64 4.58 12.22
CA LYS A 513 20.34 6.02 12.19
C LYS A 513 21.61 6.86 12.21
N ILE A 514 22.57 6.50 13.08
CA ILE A 514 23.86 7.20 13.20
C ILE A 514 24.67 6.99 11.92
N LEU A 515 24.72 5.75 11.41
CA LEU A 515 25.35 5.45 10.13
C LEU A 515 24.79 6.31 8.99
N GLY A 516 23.46 6.41 8.86
CA GLY A 516 22.82 7.23 7.82
C GLY A 516 23.21 8.72 7.93
N GLN A 517 23.27 9.26 9.15
CA GLN A 517 23.69 10.64 9.40
C GLN A 517 25.15 10.89 9.00
N GLU A 518 26.07 9.99 9.34
CA GLU A 518 27.48 10.13 8.95
C GLU A 518 27.66 9.98 7.43
N MET A 519 26.95 9.05 6.79
CA MET A 519 26.97 8.92 5.32
C MET A 519 26.49 10.20 4.62
N LEU A 520 25.42 10.84 5.11
CA LEU A 520 24.95 12.10 4.56
C LEU A 520 25.99 13.22 4.68
N ARG A 521 26.74 13.29 5.79
CA ARG A 521 27.85 14.26 5.93
C ARG A 521 28.96 14.00 4.92
N CYS A 522 29.26 12.74 4.62
CA CYS A 522 30.23 12.38 3.59
C CYS A 522 29.75 12.79 2.19
N PHE A 523 28.46 12.64 1.89
CA PHE A 523 27.91 13.04 0.58
C PHE A 523 27.98 14.54 0.34
N ASP A 524 27.85 15.34 1.40
CA ASP A 524 27.86 16.80 1.31
C ASP A 524 29.29 17.38 1.34
N SER A 525 30.25 16.72 2.01
CA SER A 525 31.65 17.18 2.05
C SER A 525 32.32 17.12 0.66
N ASP A 526 32.02 16.10 -0.14
CA ASP A 526 32.54 15.97 -1.52
C ASP A 526 31.87 16.91 -2.54
N ARG A 527 30.79 17.63 -2.17
CA ARG A 527 30.16 18.66 -3.02
C ARG A 527 30.82 20.04 -2.91
N SER A 528 31.67 20.24 -1.91
CA SER A 528 32.32 21.52 -1.61
C SER A 528 33.80 21.58 -2.00
N SER A 529 34.31 20.50 -2.60
CA SER A 529 35.64 20.35 -3.21
C SER A 529 35.54 20.14 -4.70
#